data_AF-A0A0L6TWE8-F1
#
_entry.id   AF-A0A0L6TWE8-F1
#
_cell.length_a   1.000
_cell.length_b   1.000
_cell.length_c   1.000
_cell.angle_alpha   90.00
_cell.angle_beta   90.00
_cell.angle_gamma   90.00
#
_symmetry.space_group_name_H-M   'P 1'
#
loop_
_entity.id
_entity.type
_entity.pdbx_description
1 polymer ?
#
loop_
_entity_poly.entity_id
_entity_poly.type
_entity_poly.pdbx_seq_one_letter_code
_entity_poly.pdbx_strand_id
1 'polypeptide(L)' 'MAITSDVLATKMVTRLNCGLVNGKEVFKTKTYSNLKADATIDSIHAIATTICSLQVPTLEEVQRTQTSLLFNDGQ' A
#
# COMPACT_ATOMS: atom_id res chain seq x y z
N MET A 1 5.81 -1.73 32.87
CA MET A 1 4.67 -1.24 32.07
C MET A 1 4.86 -1.72 30.64
N ALA A 2 3.83 -2.27 30.01
CA ALA A 2 3.90 -2.78 28.65
C ALA A 2 3.32 -1.75 27.68
N ILE A 3 4.09 -1.40 26.64
CA ILE A 3 3.57 -0.64 25.50
C ILE A 3 2.84 -1.64 24.62
N THR A 4 1.55 -1.41 24.37
CA THR A 4 0.70 -2.23 23.50
C THR A 4 0.53 -1.53 22.14
N SER A 5 0.17 -2.32 21.12
CA SER A 5 -0.03 -1.83 19.76
C SER A 5 -1.29 -2.38 19.11
N ASP A 6 -2.11 -1.49 18.55
CA ASP A 6 -3.30 -1.87 17.78
C ASP A 6 -3.19 -1.40 16.33
N VAL A 7 -3.38 -2.31 15.37
CA VAL A 7 -3.38 -1.98 13.95
C VAL A 7 -4.69 -1.28 13.58
N LEU A 8 -4.61 -0.01 13.20
CA LEU A 8 -5.77 0.79 12.82
C LEU A 8 -6.13 0.63 11.33
N ALA A 9 -5.11 0.60 10.47
CA ALA A 9 -5.33 0.53 9.04
C ALA A 9 -4.17 -0.15 8.33
N THR A 10 -4.49 -0.98 7.34
CA THR A 10 -3.52 -1.48 6.36
C THR A 10 -4.03 -1.11 4.95
N LYS A 11 -3.11 -0.60 4.13
CA LYS A 11 -3.38 -0.14 2.77
C LYS A 11 -2.33 -0.70 1.81
N MET A 12 -2.76 -0.98 0.59
CA MET A 12 -1.88 -1.23 -0.55
C MET A 12 -1.91 -0.01 -1.46
N VAL A 13 -0.74 0.49 -1.82
CA VAL A 13 -0.59 1.62 -2.72
C VAL A 13 0.19 1.15 -3.94
N THR A 14 -0.37 1.36 -5.13
CA THR A 14 0.32 1.07 -6.40
C THR A 14 0.69 2.35 -7.10
N ARG A 15 1.92 2.41 -7.61
CA ARG A 15 2.43 3.50 -8.44
C ARG A 15 2.52 3.02 -9.87
N LEU A 16 1.83 3.70 -10.77
CA LEU A 16 1.72 3.36 -12.18
C LEU A 16 2.47 4.39 -13.01
N ASN A 17 3.31 3.94 -13.93
CA ASN A 17 4.13 4.80 -14.78
C ASN A 17 3.36 5.21 -16.04
N CYS A 18 2.97 6.49 -16.13
CA CYS A 18 2.27 7.06 -17.28
C CYS A 18 3.21 7.52 -18.41
N GLY A 19 4.52 7.29 -18.30
CA GLY A 19 5.52 7.78 -19.24
C GLY A 19 5.90 9.24 -19.01
N LEU A 20 6.50 9.85 -20.03
CA LEU A 20 7.02 11.22 -19.99
C LEU A 20 5.98 12.23 -20.48
N VAL A 21 5.74 13.27 -19.69
CA VAL A 21 4.97 14.45 -20.07
C VAL A 21 5.86 15.67 -19.85
N ASN A 22 6.14 16.44 -20.92
CA ASN A 22 7.02 17.61 -20.88
C ASN A 22 8.41 17.32 -20.30
N GLY A 23 8.98 16.15 -20.63
CA GLY A 23 10.31 15.73 -20.18
C GLY A 23 10.37 15.28 -18.71
N LYS A 24 9.23 15.16 -18.02
CA LYS A 24 9.14 14.64 -16.65
C LYS A 24 8.32 13.36 -16.63
N GLU A 25 8.79 12.36 -15.90
CA GLU A 25 8.03 11.14 -15.68
C GLU A 25 6.79 11.45 -14.84
N VAL A 26 5.64 10.98 -15.32
CA VAL A 26 4.37 11.12 -14.63
C VAL A 26 3.99 9.78 -14.04
N PHE A 27 3.75 9.78 -12.74
CA PHE A 27 3.26 8.62 -12.03
C PHE A 27 1.85 8.87 -11.51
N LYS A 28 1.00 7.86 -11.56
CA LYS A 28 -0.31 7.86 -10.93
C LYS A 28 -0.36 6.86 -9.80
N THR A 29 -0.91 7.28 -8.68
CA THR A 29 -1.02 6.45 -7.49
C THR A 29 -2.47 5.97 -7.33
N LYS A 30 -2.66 4.70 -7.00
CA LYS A 30 -3.94 4.15 -6.56
C LYS A 30 -3.78 3.55 -5.17
N THR A 31 -4.75 3.81 -4.31
CA THR A 31 -4.75 3.33 -2.92
C THR A 31 -5.94 2.41 -2.70
N TYR A 32 -5.66 1.20 -2.27
CA TYR A 32 -6.65 0.21 -1.85
C TYR A 32 -6.61 0.17 -0.33
N SER A 33 -7.62 0.77 0.29
CA SER A 33 -7.79 0.77 1.74
C SER A 33 -8.57 -0.47 2.16
N ASN A 34 -8.40 -0.92 3.41
CA ASN A 34 -9.05 -2.10 4.00
C ASN A 34 -8.40 -3.43 3.63
N LEU A 35 -7.06 -3.46 3.59
CA LEU A 35 -6.36 -4.74 3.62
C LEU A 35 -6.43 -5.33 5.03
N LYS A 36 -6.49 -6.66 5.10
CA LYS A 36 -6.36 -7.36 6.39
C LYS A 36 -5.00 -7.05 7.01
N ALA A 37 -4.99 -6.90 8.33
CA ALA A 37 -3.77 -6.57 9.08
C ALA A 37 -2.69 -7.67 8.96
N ASP A 38 -3.12 -8.93 8.81
CA ASP A 38 -2.29 -10.13 8.67
C ASP A 38 -1.96 -10.48 7.21
N ALA A 39 -2.33 -9.64 6.24
CA ALA A 39 -2.00 -9.88 4.84
C ALA A 39 -0.48 -10.01 4.66
N THR A 40 -0.05 -11.10 4.00
CA THR A 40 1.36 -11.37 3.73
C THR A 40 1.88 -10.46 2.61
N ILE A 41 3.20 -10.24 2.59
CA ILE A 41 3.83 -9.43 1.54
C ILE A 41 3.56 -10.04 0.15
N ASP A 42 3.67 -11.37 0.04
CA ASP A 42 3.43 -12.10 -1.20
C ASP A 42 1.99 -11.94 -1.70
N SER A 43 0.99 -11.99 -0.80
CA SER A 43 -0.41 -11.86 -1.20
C SER A 43 -0.73 -10.44 -1.65
N ILE A 44 -0.18 -9.43 -0.98
CA ILE A 44 -0.30 -8.02 -1.38
C ILE A 44 0.31 -7.82 -2.76
N HIS A 45 1.52 -8.33 -2.99
CA HIS A 45 2.20 -8.19 -4.27
C HIS A 45 1.45 -8.90 -5.40
N ALA A 46 1.04 -10.16 -5.19
CA ALA A 46 0.29 -10.93 -6.19
C ALA A 46 -1.02 -10.25 -6.60
N ILE A 47 -1.77 -9.71 -5.63
CA ILE A 47 -3.01 -8.97 -5.90
C ILE A 47 -2.71 -7.67 -6.64
N ALA A 48 -1.69 -6.91 -6.22
CA ALA A 48 -1.29 -5.67 -6.90
C ALA A 48 -0.95 -5.92 -8.37
N THR A 49 -0.13 -6.95 -8.65
CA THR A 49 0.24 -7.34 -10.01
C THR A 49 -0.98 -7.74 -10.83
N THR A 50 -1.88 -8.53 -10.26
CA THR A 50 -3.09 -9.02 -10.94
C THR A 50 -4.05 -7.87 -11.26
N ILE A 51 -4.28 -6.95 -10.32
CA ILE A 51 -5.12 -5.78 -10.56
C ILE A 51 -4.49 -4.88 -11.61
N CYS A 52 -3.17 -4.66 -11.52
CA CYS A 52 -2.49 -3.76 -12.45
C CYS A 52 -2.36 -4.35 -13.85
N SER A 53 -2.33 -5.68 -14.03
CA SER A 53 -2.34 -6.29 -15.36
C SER A 53 -3.65 -6.08 -16.12
N LEU A 54 -4.74 -5.71 -15.44
CA LEU A 54 -6.04 -5.43 -16.05
C LEU A 54 -6.21 -3.97 -16.49
N GLN A 55 -5.24 -3.11 -16.20
CA GLN A 55 -5.32 -1.68 -16.48
C GLN A 55 -4.05 -1.18 -17.16
N VAL A 56 -4.17 -0.07 -17.88
CA VAL A 56 -3.04 0.79 -18.23
C VAL A 56 -3.02 1.95 -17.25
N PRO A 57 -1.86 2.45 -16.80
CA PRO A 57 -0.48 2.15 -17.22
C PRO A 57 0.23 1.04 -16.42
N THR A 58 1.46 0.69 -16.83
CA THR A 58 2.33 -0.31 -16.21
C THR A 58 2.60 -0.03 -14.73
N LEU A 59 2.60 -1.09 -13.92
CA LEU A 59 2.96 -1.05 -12.51
C LEU A 59 4.46 -0.80 -12.35
N GLU A 60 4.82 0.26 -11.63
CA GLU A 60 6.19 0.61 -11.27
C GLU A 60 6.53 0.05 -9.88
N GLU A 61 5.64 0.24 -8.91
CA GLU A 61 5.91 -0.05 -7.50
C GLU A 61 4.64 -0.44 -6.75
N VAL A 62 4.79 -1.34 -5.77
CA VAL A 62 3.77 -1.70 -4.78
C VAL A 62 4.29 -1.36 -3.40
N GLN A 63 3.51 -0.60 -2.63
CA GLN A 63 3.83 -0.22 -1.27
C GLN A 63 2.75 -0.74 -0.31
N ARG A 64 3.17 -1.26 0.85
CA ARG A 64 2.29 -1.52 1.99
C ARG A 64 2.42 -0.36 2.96
N THR A 65 1.30 0.25 3.33
CA THR A 65 1.24 1.24 4.40
C THR A 65 0.41 0.69 5.54
N GLN A 66 1.00 0.61 6.73
CA GLN A 66 0.30 0.20 7.94
C GLN A 66 0.36 1.32 8.97
N THR A 67 -0.76 1.60 9.61
CA THR A 67 -0.89 2.56 10.70
C THR A 67 -1.28 1.79 11.95
N SER A 68 -0.49 1.95 13.01
CA SER A 68 -0.73 1.33 14.32
C SER A 68 -0.75 2.39 15.40
N LEU A 69 -1.66 2.25 16.36
CA LEU A 69 -1.69 3.03 17.59
C LEU A 69 -0.76 2.37 18.60
N LEU A 70 0.10 3.14 19.24
CA LEU A 70 0.96 2.68 20.33
C LEU A 70 0.53 3.40 21.61
N PHE A 71 0.19 2.67 22.66
CA PHE A 71 -0.25 3.25 23.93
C PHE A 71 0.30 2.47 25.12
N ASN A 72 0.33 3.14 26.27
CA ASN A 72 0.72 2.55 27.54
C ASN A 72 -0.55 2.24 28.33
N ASP A 73 -0.79 0.97 28.63
CA ASP A 73 -2.01 0.48 29.27
C ASP A 73 -2.01 0.78 30.79
N GLY A 74 -1.94 2.07 31.17
CA GLY A 74 -1.62 2.47 32.54
C GLY A 74 -1.92 3.92 32.96
N GLN A 75 -2.95 4.57 32.38
CA GLN A 75 -3.65 5.72 32.97
C GLN A 75 -5.14 5.61 32.64
#